data_AF-A0A4P0XTS8-F1
#
_entry.id   AF-A0A4P0XTS8-F1
#
_cell.length_a   1.000
_cell.length_b   1.000
_cell.length_c   1.000
_cell.angle_alpha   90.00
_cell.angle_beta   90.00
_cell.angle_gamma   90.00
#
_symmetry.space_group_name_H-M   'P 1'
#
loop_
_entity.id
_entity.type
_entity.pdbx_description
1 polymer ?
#
loop_
_entity_poly.entity_id
_entity_poly.type
_entity_poly.pdbx_seq_one_letter_code
_entity_poly.pdbx_strand_id
1 'polypeptide(L)'
;MVSSIYAEAGLDPTFVNGGLVKAAGVHARLGHSRYLIAEADESDASFLHLQPMVAIVTNIEADHMDTYHGDFRSEETFINFLQTCRSTDAR
;
A
#
# COMPACT_ATOMS: atom_id res chain seq x y z
N MET A 1 6.68 5.92 9.01
CA MET A 1 7.92 5.25 9.42
C MET A 1 8.78 4.84 8.24
N VAL A 2 8.33 3.95 7.34
CA VAL A 2 9.12 3.50 6.18
C VAL A 2 9.56 4.67 5.28
N SER A 3 8.64 5.59 4.97
CA SER A 3 8.95 6.82 4.21
C SER A 3 10.02 7.68 4.88
N SER A 4 9.97 7.83 6.22
CA SER A 4 10.96 8.56 7.01
C SER A 4 12.35 7.92 6.93
N ILE A 5 12.45 6.59 7.06
CA ILE A 5 13.73 5.88 6.94
C ILE A 5 14.37 6.12 5.57
N TYR A 6 13.58 6.06 4.50
CA TYR A 6 14.06 6.32 3.15
C TYR A 6 14.46 7.80 2.96
N ALA A 7 13.72 8.73 3.54
CA ALA A 7 14.06 10.15 3.50
C ALA A 7 15.37 10.46 4.25
N GLU A 8 15.55 9.91 5.45
CA GLU A 8 16.79 10.04 6.24
C GLU A 8 17.99 9.38 5.56
N ALA A 9 17.77 8.31 4.79
CA ALA A 9 18.78 7.69 3.94
C ALA A 9 19.10 8.51 2.66
N GLY A 10 18.48 9.67 2.47
CA GLY A 10 18.68 10.52 1.29
C GLY A 10 18.06 9.97 0.01
N LEU A 11 17.14 8.99 0.10
CA LEU A 11 16.52 8.32 -1.06
C LEU A 11 15.28 9.03 -1.58
N ASP A 12 14.83 10.11 -0.95
CA ASP A 12 13.77 11.03 -1.39
C ASP A 12 12.49 10.36 -1.97
N PRO A 13 11.82 9.44 -1.25
CA PRO A 13 10.68 8.70 -1.79
C PRO A 13 9.47 9.61 -2.03
N THR A 14 8.64 9.23 -2.99
CA THR A 14 7.24 9.66 -3.05
C THR A 14 6.44 8.79 -2.07
N PHE A 15 5.56 9.38 -1.27
CA PHE A 15 4.69 8.60 -0.39
C PHE A 15 3.25 9.10 -0.36
N VAL A 16 2.33 8.16 -0.08
CA VAL A 16 0.88 8.38 0.02
C VAL A 16 0.35 7.66 1.26
N ASN A 17 -0.36 8.39 2.10
CA ASN A 17 -1.07 7.88 3.27
C ASN A 17 -2.47 8.51 3.25
N GLY A 18 -3.54 7.71 3.26
CA GLY A 18 -4.92 8.18 3.21
C GLY A 18 -5.46 8.57 1.82
N GLY A 19 -5.06 7.86 0.75
CA GLY A 19 -5.71 7.88 -0.57
C GLY A 19 -5.67 9.17 -1.41
N LEU A 20 -5.22 10.31 -0.86
CA LEU A 20 -5.22 11.60 -1.55
C LEU A 20 -3.82 12.19 -1.69
N VAL A 21 -3.26 12.09 -2.91
CA VAL A 21 -2.08 12.87 -3.33
C VAL A 21 -2.52 14.27 -3.77
N LYS A 22 -3.20 15.01 -2.89
CA LYS A 22 -3.41 16.45 -3.11
C LYS A 22 -2.20 17.19 -2.56
N ALA A 23 -1.23 17.42 -3.44
CA ALA A 23 -0.17 18.41 -3.38
C ALA A 23 0.28 18.87 -1.97
N ALA A 24 1.45 18.39 -1.54
CA ALA A 24 2.29 19.03 -0.51
C ALA A 24 1.60 19.28 0.85
N GLY A 25 1.16 18.20 1.50
CA GLY A 25 0.65 18.20 2.87
C GLY A 25 1.17 16.99 3.66
N VAL A 26 1.01 17.00 4.98
CA VAL A 26 1.57 16.03 5.96
C VAL A 26 1.36 14.55 5.58
N HIS A 27 0.33 14.24 4.78
CA HIS A 27 -0.09 12.89 4.40
C HIS A 27 0.40 12.41 3.02
N ALA A 28 0.93 13.29 2.16
CA ALA A 28 1.49 12.89 0.87
C ALA A 28 2.57 13.86 0.39
N ARG A 29 3.70 13.32 -0.07
CA ARG A 29 4.81 14.09 -0.65
C ARG A 29 5.26 13.47 -1.95
N LEU A 30 5.42 14.31 -2.98
CA LEU A 30 6.10 13.95 -4.21
C LEU A 30 7.61 14.09 -3.98
N GLY A 31 8.34 13.00 -4.19
CA GLY A 31 9.80 12.98 -4.24
C GLY A 31 10.29 12.72 -5.66
N HIS A 32 11.60 12.79 -5.86
CA HIS A 32 12.24 12.57 -7.17
C HIS A 32 12.77 11.13 -7.37
N SER A 33 12.49 10.26 -6.40
CA SER A 33 13.01 8.91 -6.39
C SER A 33 12.19 7.91 -7.21
N ARG A 34 12.82 6.76 -7.47
CA ARG A 34 12.17 5.56 -8.01
C ARG A 34 11.23 4.86 -7.01
N TYR A 35 11.26 5.25 -5.74
CA TYR A 35 10.46 4.62 -4.69
C TYR A 35 9.12 5.33 -4.52
N LEU A 36 8.05 4.56 -4.64
CA LEU A 36 6.69 4.92 -4.21
C LEU A 36 6.33 4.08 -2.99
N ILE A 37 5.97 4.73 -1.89
CA ILE A 37 5.52 4.10 -0.65
C ILE A 37 4.06 4.50 -0.43
N ALA A 38 3.13 3.57 -0.55
CA ALA A 38 1.72 3.85 -0.39
C ALA A 38 1.10 2.98 0.71
N GLU A 39 0.15 3.55 1.44
CA GLU A 39 -0.85 2.77 2.17
C GLU A 39 -1.76 2.02 1.19
N ALA A 40 -2.12 0.80 1.54
CA ALA A 40 -3.05 -0.03 0.80
C ALA A 40 -4.20 -0.41 1.75
N ASP A 41 -5.39 0.10 1.46
CA ASP A 41 -6.61 -0.08 2.26
C ASP A 41 -7.50 -1.13 1.59
N GLU A 42 -7.82 -2.20 2.30
CA GLU A 42 -8.62 -3.31 1.79
C GLU A 42 -10.10 -2.98 1.59
N SER A 43 -10.56 -1.84 2.11
CA SER A 43 -11.91 -1.33 1.83
C SER A 43 -12.00 -0.59 0.49
N ASP A 44 -10.87 -0.21 -0.10
CA ASP A 44 -10.81 0.47 -1.39
C ASP A 44 -10.95 -0.51 -2.56
N ALA A 45 -11.83 -0.22 -3.52
CA ALA A 45 -12.03 -1.03 -4.72
C ALA A 45 -10.77 -1.19 -5.60
N SER A 46 -9.77 -0.32 -5.42
CA SER A 46 -8.48 -0.38 -6.09
C SER A 46 -7.44 -1.25 -5.41
N PHE A 47 -7.71 -1.80 -4.22
CA PHE A 47 -6.75 -2.59 -3.42
C PHE A 47 -6.08 -3.71 -4.23
N LEU A 48 -6.86 -4.52 -4.94
CA LEU A 48 -6.37 -5.63 -5.77
C LEU A 48 -5.78 -5.20 -7.12
N HIS A 49 -5.86 -3.91 -7.46
CA HIS A 49 -5.26 -3.34 -8.67
C HIS A 49 -3.85 -2.78 -8.42
N LEU A 50 -3.40 -2.75 -7.16
CA LEU A 50 -2.02 -2.41 -6.82
C LEU A 50 -1.06 -3.48 -7.35
N GLN A 51 0.12 -3.03 -7.79
CA GLN A 51 1.20 -3.90 -8.25
C GLN A 51 2.49 -3.59 -7.49
N PRO A 52 2.55 -3.87 -6.18
CA PRO A 52 3.72 -3.56 -5.37
C PRO A 52 4.89 -4.49 -5.70
N MET A 53 6.10 -3.98 -5.54
CA MET A 53 7.33 -4.79 -5.51
C MET A 53 7.56 -5.43 -4.14
N VAL A 54 7.07 -4.77 -3.08
CA VAL A 54 7.12 -5.22 -1.70
C VAL A 54 5.80 -4.84 -1.04
N ALA A 55 5.15 -5.81 -0.40
CA ALA A 55 3.94 -5.60 0.38
C ALA A 55 4.22 -5.89 1.86
N ILE A 56 3.66 -5.09 2.76
CA ILE A 56 3.74 -5.27 4.21
C ILE A 56 2.31 -5.37 4.73
N VAL A 57 1.99 -6.47 5.42
CA VAL A 57 0.73 -6.66 6.12
C VAL A 57 1.02 -6.54 7.61
N THR A 58 0.43 -5.57 8.29
CA THR A 58 0.65 -5.32 9.73
C THR A 58 -0.18 -6.26 10.60
N ASN A 59 -1.46 -6.41 10.25
CA ASN A 59 -2.49 -7.21 10.89
C ASN A 59 -3.64 -7.42 9.89
N ILE A 60 -4.55 -8.34 10.21
CA ILE A 60 -5.80 -8.57 9.47
C ILE A 60 -6.91 -8.57 10.51
N GLU A 61 -7.83 -7.61 10.42
CA GLU A 61 -8.91 -7.40 11.40
C GLU A 61 -10.28 -7.39 10.71
N ALA A 62 -11.36 -7.53 11.49
CA ALA A 62 -12.73 -7.65 11.00
C ALA A 62 -13.45 -6.29 10.94
N ASP A 63 -12.72 -5.21 10.68
CA ASP A 63 -13.22 -3.85 10.83
C ASP A 63 -14.03 -3.38 9.60
N HIS A 64 -13.77 -3.98 8.43
CA HIS A 64 -14.38 -3.61 7.16
C HIS A 64 -15.32 -4.72 6.60
N MET A 65 -15.98 -5.47 7.49
CA MET A 65 -16.84 -6.62 7.14
C MET A 65 -18.01 -6.30 6.21
N ASP A 66 -18.52 -5.06 6.26
CA ASP A 66 -19.62 -4.60 5.40
C ASP A 66 -19.21 -4.55 3.92
N THR A 67 -17.93 -4.31 3.63
CA THR A 67 -17.36 -4.32 2.27
C THR A 67 -17.43 -5.72 1.63
N TYR A 68 -17.49 -6.77 2.45
CA TYR A 68 -17.46 -8.16 2.02
C TYR A 68 -18.81 -8.88 2.23
N HIS A 69 -19.90 -8.13 2.39
CA HIS A 69 -21.27 -8.66 2.52
C HIS A 69 -21.46 -9.70 3.64
N GLY A 70 -20.65 -9.63 4.71
CA GLY A 70 -20.76 -10.53 5.86
C GLY A 70 -20.15 -11.92 5.67
N ASP A 71 -19.50 -12.19 4.53
CA ASP A 71 -18.69 -13.40 4.33
C ASP A 71 -17.24 -13.08 4.72
N PHE A 72 -16.75 -13.70 5.79
CA PHE A 72 -15.40 -13.45 6.33
C PHE A 72 -14.35 -14.01 5.35
N ARG A 73 -14.04 -13.26 4.29
CA ARG A 73 -13.01 -13.57 3.27
C ARG A 73 -11.92 -12.51 3.22
N SER A 74 -11.74 -11.74 4.30
CA SER A 74 -10.64 -10.79 4.45
C SER A 74 -9.30 -11.49 4.21
N GLU A 75 -9.08 -12.65 4.83
CA GLU A 75 -7.89 -13.48 4.63
C GLU A 75 -7.61 -13.81 3.16
N GLU A 76 -8.63 -14.24 2.41
CA GLU A 76 -8.47 -14.53 0.98
C GLU A 76 -8.17 -13.27 0.16
N THR A 77 -8.76 -12.13 0.52
CA THR A 77 -8.49 -10.87 -0.17
C THR A 77 -7.04 -10.42 0.05
N PHE A 78 -6.53 -10.58 1.28
CA PHE A 78 -5.10 -10.37 1.56
C PHE A 78 -4.21 -11.37 0.82
N ILE A 79 -4.61 -12.65 0.70
CA ILE A 79 -3.88 -13.65 -0.12
C ILE A 79 -3.82 -13.19 -1.58
N ASN A 80 -4.96 -12.79 -2.16
CA ASN A 80 -5.03 -12.30 -3.54
C ASN A 80 -4.18 -11.04 -3.73
N PHE A 81 -4.22 -10.11 -2.79
CA PHE A 81 -3.35 -8.93 -2.79
C PHE A 81 -1.88 -9.31 -2.78
N LEU A 82 -1.45 -10.22 -1.90
CA LEU A 82 -0.05 -10.66 -1.86
C LEU A 82 0.38 -11.37 -3.14
N GLN A 83 -0.52 -12.05 -3.84
CA GLN A 83 -0.25 -12.64 -5.17
C GLN A 83 -0.04 -11.59 -6.27
N THR A 84 -0.52 -10.35 -6.09
CA THR A 84 -0.20 -9.24 -7.00
C THR A 84 1.25 -8.78 -6.87
N CYS A 85 1.89 -9.04 -5.72
CA CYS A 85 3.26 -8.68 -5.43
C CYS A 85 4.21 -9.59 -6.24
N ARG A 86 4.62 -9.12 -7.41
CA ARG A 86 5.55 -9.84 -8.28
C ARG A 86 6.97 -9.37 -8.01
N SER A 87 7.90 -10.32 -7.82
CA SER A 87 9.30 -9.99 -8.06
C SER A 87 9.45 -9.73 -9.56
N THR A 88 10.05 -8.59 -9.92
CA THR A 88 10.71 -8.48 -11.22
C THR A 88 11.94 -9.37 -11.15
N ASP A 89 11.73 -10.67 -11.23
CA ASP A 89 12.79 -11.57 -11.63
C ASP A 89 12.92 -11.44 -13.16
N ALA A 90 13.57 -10.35 -13.54
CA ALA A 90 14.12 -10.15 -14.86
C ALA A 90 15.64 -10.33 -14.77
N ARG A 91 16.10 -11.47 -14.23
CA ARG A 91 17.21 -12.32 -14.73
C ARG A 91 17.67 -13.35 -13.70
#